data_AF-A0A4R3A558-F1
#
_entry.id   AF-A0A4R3A558-F1
#
_cell.length_a   1.000
_cell.length_b   1.000
_cell.length_c   1.000
_cell.angle_alpha   90.00
_cell.angle_beta   90.00
_cell.angle_gamma   90.00
#
_symmetry.space_group_name_H-M   'P 1'
#
loop_
_entity.id
_entity.type
_entity.pdbx_description
1 polymer ?
#
loop_
_entity_poly.entity_id
_entity_poly.type
_entity_poly.pdbx_seq_one_letter_code
_entity_poly.pdbx_strand_id
1 'polypeptide(L)'
;MTDLPALLQGHIEAAIDRPAKWGVDDCSPWCGSWVEKAIGQRVIEPDWHSWEEAQAKIRSAGSLCALWDEALFCSPLSPVWGGAPIFGDVGIVETRVAGQVSGIFLDHGRFVWRVKNGVSFLMPRTIVKAWTFQS
;
A
#
# COMPACT_ATOMS: atom_id res chain seq x y z
N MET A 1 -18.71 13.70 6.44
CA MET A 1 -18.10 12.36 6.20
C MET A 1 -17.42 12.42 4.86
N THR A 2 -16.13 12.13 4.81
CA THR A 2 -15.41 11.97 3.55
C THR A 2 -15.99 10.77 2.81
N ASP A 3 -16.35 10.95 1.54
CA ASP A 3 -16.77 9.85 0.67
C ASP A 3 -15.53 9.02 0.30
N LEU A 4 -15.21 8.04 1.15
CA LEU A 4 -14.03 7.21 1.02
C LEU A 4 -14.01 6.43 -0.32
N PRO A 5 -15.14 5.86 -0.79
CA PRO A 5 -15.23 5.30 -2.14
C PRO A 5 -14.85 6.27 -3.25
N ALA A 6 -15.44 7.47 -3.28
CA ALA A 6 -15.12 8.46 -4.32
C ALA A 6 -13.65 8.92 -4.24
N LEU A 7 -13.11 9.07 -3.02
CA LEU A 7 -11.73 9.46 -2.82
C LEU A 7 -10.75 8.37 -3.31
N LEU A 8 -11.01 7.10 -2.99
CA LEU A 8 -10.17 5.99 -3.43
C LEU A 8 -10.26 5.79 -4.94
N GLN A 9 -11.46 5.93 -5.51
CA GLN A 9 -11.64 5.89 -6.96
C GLN A 9 -10.78 6.97 -7.64
N GLY A 10 -10.88 8.22 -7.20
CA GLY A 10 -10.06 9.31 -7.75
C GLY A 10 -8.55 9.09 -7.54
N HIS A 11 -8.16 8.45 -6.43
CA HIS A 11 -6.76 8.09 -6.17
C HIS A 11 -6.23 7.04 -7.17
N ILE A 12 -7.05 6.05 -7.52
CA ILE A 12 -6.75 5.00 -8.50
C ILE A 12 -6.70 5.59 -9.91
N GLU A 13 -7.72 6.37 -10.31
CA GLU A 13 -7.83 7.01 -11.62
C GLU A 13 -6.65 7.95 -11.90
N ALA A 14 -6.18 8.69 -10.88
CA ALA A 14 -5.02 9.57 -11.03
C ALA A 14 -3.70 8.83 -11.33
N ALA A 15 -3.65 7.50 -11.17
CA ALA A 15 -2.47 6.69 -11.41
C ALA A 15 -2.60 5.74 -12.61
N ILE A 16 -3.81 5.38 -13.03
CA ILE A 16 -4.08 4.25 -13.95
C ILE A 16 -3.38 4.38 -15.31
N ASP A 17 -3.27 5.60 -15.86
CA ASP A 17 -2.74 5.83 -17.20
C ASP A 17 -1.32 6.41 -17.22
N ARG A 18 -0.59 6.36 -16.10
CA ARG A 18 0.76 6.94 -16.01
C ARG A 18 1.82 6.02 -15.40
N PRO A 19 3.09 6.16 -15.83
CA PRO A 19 4.18 5.41 -15.23
C PRO A 19 4.45 5.84 -13.79
N ALA A 20 4.89 4.89 -12.97
CA ALA A 20 5.34 5.13 -11.60
C ALA A 20 6.73 5.76 -11.58
N LYS A 21 6.98 6.59 -10.57
CA LYS A 21 8.29 7.16 -10.24
C LYS A 21 8.75 6.59 -8.91
N TRP A 22 9.94 6.00 -8.91
CA TRP A 22 10.56 5.44 -7.70
C TRP A 22 10.74 6.52 -6.63
N GLY A 23 10.37 6.18 -5.39
CA GLY A 23 10.44 7.10 -4.26
C GLY A 23 9.40 8.22 -4.24
N VAL A 24 8.46 8.21 -5.18
CA VAL A 24 7.41 9.24 -5.28
C VAL A 24 6.04 8.59 -5.28
N ASP A 25 5.82 7.65 -6.19
CA ASP A 25 4.54 6.97 -6.34
C ASP A 25 4.70 5.55 -6.87
N ASP A 26 5.73 4.83 -6.42
CA ASP A 26 5.77 3.37 -6.50
C ASP A 26 4.84 2.73 -5.44
N CYS A 27 4.84 1.40 -5.28
CA CYS A 27 3.82 0.71 -4.48
C CYS A 27 3.66 1.22 -3.05
N SER A 28 4.75 1.44 -2.30
CA SER A 28 4.63 1.87 -0.90
C SER A 28 4.30 3.35 -0.73
N PRO A 29 4.97 4.30 -1.43
CA PRO A 29 4.64 5.72 -1.35
C PRO A 29 3.25 6.03 -1.89
N TRP A 30 2.80 5.30 -2.92
CA TRP A 30 1.44 5.44 -3.44
C TRP A 30 0.41 5.06 -2.37
N CYS A 31 0.55 3.92 -1.70
CA CYS A 31 -0.30 3.54 -0.57
C CYS A 31 -0.20 4.51 0.61
N GLY A 32 1.01 5.01 0.93
CA GLY A 32 1.20 6.03 1.95
C GLY A 32 0.45 7.33 1.63
N SER A 33 0.46 7.76 0.36
CA SER A 33 -0.29 8.93 -0.10
C SER A 33 -1.81 8.71 -0.12
N TRP A 34 -2.28 7.47 -0.24
CA TRP A 34 -3.69 7.14 -0.02
C TRP A 34 -4.07 7.35 1.44
N VAL A 35 -3.30 6.79 2.38
CA VAL A 35 -3.51 6.98 3.82
C VAL A 35 -3.49 8.46 4.17
N GLU A 36 -2.52 9.22 3.66
CA GLU A 36 -2.44 10.66 3.87
C GLU A 36 -3.69 11.40 3.35
N LYS A 37 -4.24 11.02 2.20
CA LYS A 37 -5.50 11.59 1.70
C LYS A 37 -6.70 11.19 2.58
N ALA A 38 -6.72 9.97 3.09
CA ALA A 38 -7.86 9.44 3.84
C ALA A 38 -7.94 10.04 5.26
N ILE A 39 -6.80 10.21 5.93
CA ILE A 39 -6.75 10.60 7.35
C ILE A 39 -5.87 11.83 7.65
N GLY A 40 -5.26 12.44 6.64
CA GLY A 40 -4.44 13.66 6.80
C GLY A 40 -3.06 13.42 7.41
N GLN A 41 -2.60 12.17 7.50
CA GLN A 41 -1.31 11.83 8.10
C GLN A 41 -0.43 11.07 7.11
N ARG A 42 0.78 11.59 6.91
CA ARG A 42 1.83 10.90 6.16
C ARG A 42 2.40 9.76 6.99
N VAL A 43 2.43 8.56 6.41
CA VAL A 43 2.88 7.33 7.08
C VAL A 43 4.07 6.66 6.39
N ILE A 44 4.31 6.96 5.11
CA ILE A 44 5.49 6.48 4.38
C ILE A 44 6.31 7.69 3.94
N GLU A 45 7.57 7.72 4.36
CA GLU A 45 8.57 8.68 3.91
C GLU A 45 9.66 7.93 3.13
N PRO A 46 9.54 7.87 1.80
CA PRO A 46 10.53 7.17 1.00
C PRO A 46 11.85 7.94 0.97
N ASP A 47 12.93 7.20 1.20
CA ASP A 47 14.32 7.66 1.08
C ASP A 47 15.10 6.82 0.05
N TRP A 48 14.40 6.34 -0.97
CA TRP A 48 14.95 5.63 -2.12
C TRP A 48 14.55 6.32 -3.42
N HIS A 49 15.35 6.11 -4.47
CA HIS A 49 15.17 6.70 -5.79
C HIS A 49 15.29 5.68 -6.92
N SER A 50 15.61 4.42 -6.60
CA SER A 50 15.72 3.31 -7.55
C SER A 50 15.13 2.02 -7.01
N TRP A 51 14.96 1.04 -7.90
CA TRP A 51 14.55 -0.31 -7.53
C TRP A 51 15.60 -0.99 -6.66
N GLU A 52 16.88 -0.80 -6.99
CA GLU A 52 18.01 -1.42 -6.29
C GLU A 52 18.10 -0.93 -4.83
N GLU A 53 17.87 0.36 -4.60
CA GLU A 53 17.83 0.95 -3.27
C GLU A 53 16.63 0.45 -2.45
N ALA A 54 15.43 0.43 -3.06
CA ALA A 54 14.24 -0.12 -2.42
C ALA A 54 14.44 -1.59 -2.02
N GLN A 55 15.03 -2.39 -2.92
CA GLN A 55 15.35 -3.80 -2.65
C GLN A 55 16.42 -3.96 -1.56
N ALA A 56 17.43 -3.10 -1.52
CA ALA A 56 18.44 -3.14 -0.47
C ALA A 56 17.81 -2.87 0.91
N LYS A 57 16.88 -1.92 1.00
CA LYS A 57 16.12 -1.61 2.22
C LYS A 57 15.26 -2.78 2.66
N ILE A 58 14.48 -3.37 1.74
CA ILE A 58 13.65 -4.55 2.02
C ILE A 58 14.51 -5.69 2.57
N ARG A 59 15.67 -5.96 1.94
CA ARG A 59 16.59 -7.01 2.41
C ARG A 59 17.17 -6.70 3.79
N SER A 60 17.57 -5.45 4.04
CA SER A 60 18.11 -5.03 5.34
C SER A 60 17.09 -5.15 6.47
N ALA A 61 15.81 -4.87 6.19
CA ALA A 61 14.72 -5.02 7.15
C ALA A 61 14.21 -6.48 7.25
N GLY A 62 14.65 -7.36 6.35
CA GLY A 62 14.22 -8.77 6.24
C GLY A 62 12.93 -8.98 5.46
N SER A 63 12.04 -7.98 5.36
CA SER A 63 10.84 -8.04 4.50
C SER A 63 10.25 -6.66 4.25
N LEU A 64 9.36 -6.55 3.26
CA LEU A 64 8.58 -5.33 3.04
C LEU A 64 7.58 -5.10 4.19
N CYS A 65 7.01 -6.18 4.74
CA CYS A 65 6.14 -6.10 5.91
C CYS A 65 6.84 -5.48 7.13
N ALA A 66 8.12 -5.82 7.36
CA ALA A 66 8.89 -5.25 8.46
C ALA A 66 9.11 -3.73 8.29
N LEU A 67 9.38 -3.26 7.07
CA LEU A 67 9.46 -1.82 6.78
C LEU A 67 8.13 -1.10 7.05
N TRP A 68 7.02 -1.72 6.68
CA TRP A 68 5.70 -1.17 6.95
C TRP A 68 5.37 -1.15 8.45
N ASP A 69 5.72 -2.19 9.19
CA ASP A 69 5.55 -2.21 10.64
C ASP A 69 6.36 -1.12 11.34
N GLU A 70 7.59 -0.88 10.90
CA GLU A 70 8.42 0.21 11.39
C GLU A 70 7.81 1.59 11.06
N ALA A 71 7.42 1.80 9.80
CA ALA A 71 6.85 3.07 9.35
C ALA A 71 5.52 3.40 10.04
N LEU A 72 4.72 2.38 10.37
CA LEU A 72 3.42 2.54 11.01
C LEU A 72 3.47 2.53 12.54
N PHE A 73 4.63 2.33 13.16
CA PHE A 73 4.76 2.14 14.61
C PHE A 73 4.14 3.28 15.45
N CYS A 74 4.24 4.53 14.99
CA CYS A 74 3.62 5.71 15.64
C CYS A 74 2.42 6.27 14.87
N SER A 75 1.87 5.51 13.93
CA SER A 75 0.70 5.90 13.14
C SER A 75 -0.61 5.49 13.83
N PRO A 76 -1.76 6.10 13.46
CA PRO A 76 -3.07 5.67 13.91
C PRO A 76 -3.55 4.37 13.25
N LEU A 77 -2.79 3.83 12.28
CA LEU A 77 -3.14 2.59 11.62
C LEU A 77 -2.88 1.42 12.57
N SER A 78 -3.91 0.60 12.77
CA SER A 78 -3.83 -0.59 13.60
C SER A 78 -3.79 -1.85 12.72
N PRO A 79 -3.03 -2.89 13.11
CA PRO A 79 -3.07 -4.16 12.39
C PRO A 79 -4.48 -4.77 12.42
N VAL A 80 -4.89 -5.38 11.32
CA VAL A 80 -6.15 -6.15 11.25
C VAL A 80 -5.94 -7.50 11.94
N TRP A 81 -6.58 -7.71 13.09
CA TRP A 81 -6.46 -8.94 13.89
C TRP A 81 -7.67 -9.86 13.69
N GLY A 82 -7.46 -11.07 13.18
CA GLY A 82 -8.48 -12.13 13.16
C GLY A 82 -9.67 -11.90 12.21
N GLY A 83 -9.61 -10.87 11.35
CA GLY A 83 -10.63 -10.55 10.35
C GLY A 83 -10.05 -10.38 8.94
N ALA A 84 -10.94 -10.17 7.97
CA ALA A 84 -10.54 -9.79 6.61
C ALA A 84 -10.36 -8.27 6.53
N PRO A 85 -9.36 -7.77 5.78
CA PRO A 85 -9.25 -6.35 5.48
C PRO A 85 -10.51 -5.84 4.78
N ILE A 86 -10.88 -4.59 5.06
CA ILE A 86 -12.04 -3.94 4.48
C ILE A 86 -11.64 -2.93 3.39
N PHE A 87 -12.63 -2.36 2.71
CA PHE A 87 -12.40 -1.36 1.67
C PHE A 87 -11.56 -0.19 2.20
N GLY A 88 -10.48 0.14 1.49
CA GLY A 88 -9.58 1.24 1.83
C GLY A 88 -8.44 0.87 2.78
N ASP A 89 -8.45 -0.32 3.39
CA ASP A 89 -7.32 -0.80 4.18
C ASP A 89 -6.07 -0.95 3.30
N VAL A 90 -4.90 -0.79 3.91
CA VAL A 90 -3.62 -1.00 3.24
C VAL A 90 -3.00 -2.29 3.71
N GLY A 91 -2.21 -2.94 2.87
CA GLY A 91 -1.51 -4.14 3.31
C GLY A 91 -0.46 -4.66 2.36
N ILE A 92 0.22 -5.69 2.84
CA ILE A 92 1.21 -6.46 2.11
C ILE A 92 0.60 -7.81 1.71
N VAL A 93 0.71 -8.14 0.43
CA VAL A 93 0.32 -9.44 -0.11
C VAL A 93 1.50 -10.10 -0.80
N GLU A 94 1.51 -11.43 -0.82
CA GLU A 94 2.52 -12.22 -1.53
C GLU A 94 2.08 -12.45 -2.98
N THR A 95 2.95 -12.13 -3.93
CA THR A 95 2.71 -12.36 -5.35
C THR A 95 3.76 -13.30 -5.92
N ARG A 96 3.34 -14.15 -6.87
CA ARG A 96 4.29 -15.09 -7.51
C ARG A 96 5.37 -14.39 -8.35
N VAL A 97 5.09 -13.20 -8.85
CA VAL A 97 5.94 -12.51 -9.83
C VAL A 97 6.85 -11.48 -9.18
N ALA A 98 6.35 -10.75 -8.17
CA ALA A 98 7.07 -9.63 -7.57
C ALA A 98 7.44 -9.84 -6.10
N GLY A 99 7.10 -11.00 -5.52
CA GLY A 99 7.23 -11.22 -4.08
C GLY A 99 6.20 -10.40 -3.31
N GLN A 100 6.60 -9.87 -2.14
CA GLN A 100 5.78 -9.00 -1.32
C GLN A 100 5.53 -7.65 -2.00
N VAL A 101 4.27 -7.24 -2.03
CA VAL A 101 3.86 -5.96 -2.60
C VAL A 101 2.89 -5.25 -1.67
N SER A 102 2.99 -3.93 -1.62
CA SER A 102 2.04 -3.07 -0.90
C SER A 102 0.92 -2.62 -1.82
N GLY A 103 -0.29 -2.47 -1.27
CA GLY A 103 -1.48 -2.09 -2.01
C GLY A 103 -2.65 -1.78 -1.09
N ILE A 104 -3.79 -1.53 -1.71
CA ILE A 104 -5.04 -1.10 -1.06
C ILE A 104 -6.10 -2.16 -1.30
N PHE A 105 -6.81 -2.56 -0.24
CA PHE A 105 -7.93 -3.48 -0.32
C PHE A 105 -9.18 -2.77 -0.81
N LEU A 106 -9.93 -3.46 -1.65
CA LEU A 106 -11.19 -3.03 -2.25
C LEU A 106 -12.30 -4.03 -1.88
N ASP A 107 -13.53 -3.73 -2.32
CA ASP A 107 -14.66 -4.60 -2.07
C ASP A 107 -14.46 -6.01 -2.62
N HIS A 108 -15.07 -6.97 -1.92
CA HIS A 108 -15.05 -8.40 -2.25
C HIS A 108 -13.64 -9.01 -2.26
N GLY A 109 -12.74 -8.50 -1.41
CA GLY A 109 -11.39 -9.05 -1.25
C GLY A 109 -10.45 -8.73 -2.42
N ARG A 110 -10.82 -7.81 -3.29
CA ARG A 110 -9.94 -7.32 -4.35
C ARG A 110 -8.83 -6.48 -3.75
N PHE A 111 -7.72 -6.41 -4.47
CA PHE A 111 -6.54 -5.67 -4.07
C PHE A 111 -5.99 -4.91 -5.28
N VAL A 112 -5.71 -3.63 -5.09
CA VAL A 112 -5.09 -2.78 -6.10
C VAL A 112 -3.71 -2.35 -5.63
N TRP A 113 -2.74 -2.41 -6.53
CA TRP A 113 -1.39 -1.96 -6.24
C TRP A 113 -0.79 -1.24 -7.42
N ARG A 114 0.17 -0.38 -7.11
CA ARG A 114 0.90 0.36 -8.11
C ARG A 114 1.91 -0.54 -8.81
N VAL A 115 1.87 -0.53 -10.13
CA VAL A 115 2.87 -1.20 -10.98
C VAL A 115 3.61 -0.17 -11.83
N LYS A 116 4.64 -0.61 -12.56
CA LYS A 116 5.49 0.27 -13.39
C LYS A 116 4.67 1.22 -14.28
N ASN A 117 3.61 0.71 -14.91
CA ASN A 117 2.70 1.48 -15.74
C ASN A 117 1.28 1.28 -15.22
N GLY A 118 0.69 2.31 -14.62
CA GLY A 118 -0.65 2.23 -14.04
C GLY A 118 -0.76 1.45 -12.73
N VAL A 119 -1.92 0.85 -12.54
CA VAL A 119 -2.25 0.02 -11.37
C VAL A 119 -2.66 -1.36 -11.85
N SER A 120 -2.52 -2.36 -10.98
CA SER A 120 -2.95 -3.72 -11.25
C SER A 120 -3.91 -4.20 -10.17
N PHE A 121 -4.91 -4.96 -10.57
CA PHE A 121 -5.93 -5.52 -9.69
C PHE A 121 -5.78 -7.02 -9.60
N LEU A 122 -5.90 -7.57 -8.40
CA LEU A 122 -5.86 -9.00 -8.17
C LEU A 122 -6.72 -9.43 -6.98
N MET A 123 -6.95 -10.73 -6.89
CA MET A 123 -7.43 -11.38 -5.67
C MET A 123 -6.23 -11.99 -4.95
N PRO A 124 -5.83 -11.48 -3.78
CA PRO A 124 -4.66 -11.97 -3.09
C PRO A 124 -4.94 -13.36 -2.51
N ARG A 125 -4.03 -14.30 -2.78
CA ARG A 125 -4.11 -15.66 -2.21
C ARG A 125 -3.52 -15.73 -0.81
N THR A 126 -2.57 -14.85 -0.52
CA THR A 126 -1.84 -14.78 0.73
C THR A 126 -1.69 -13.33 1.12
N ILE A 127 -2.41 -12.93 2.16
CA ILE A 127 -2.24 -11.63 2.82
C ILE A 127 -1.17 -11.83 3.89
N VAL A 128 -0.06 -11.10 3.77
CA VAL A 128 1.02 -11.15 4.75
C VAL A 128 0.60 -10.38 6.00
N LYS A 129 0.11 -9.15 5.80
CA LYS A 129 -0.41 -8.28 6.86
C LYS A 129 -1.25 -7.17 6.26
N ALA A 130 -2.21 -6.66 7.03
CA ALA A 130 -3.01 -5.50 6.66
C ALA A 130 -3.16 -4.59 7.87
N TRP A 131 -3.37 -3.30 7.59
CA TRP A 131 -3.61 -2.28 8.59
C TRP A 131 -4.81 -1.43 8.17
N THR A 132 -5.57 -1.01 9.17
CA THR A 132 -6.77 -0.22 9.01
C THR A 132 -6.66 1.09 9.79
N PHE A 133 -7.29 2.14 9.26
CA PHE A 133 -7.53 3.41 9.94
C PHE A 133 -9.02 3.61 10.26
N GLN A 134 -9.84 2.58 10.06
CA GLN A 134 -11.28 2.59 10.22
C GLN A 134 -11.63 1.78 11.47
N SER A 135 -11.59 2.46 12.62
CA SER A 135 -11.91 1.90 13.95
C SER A 135 -13.35 2.17 14.37
#